data_AF-A0A1H9UJ09-F1
#
_entry.id   AF-A0A1H9UJ09-F1
#
_cell.length_a   1.000
_cell.length_b   1.000
_cell.length_c   1.000
_cell.angle_alpha   90.00
_cell.angle_beta   90.00
_cell.angle_gamma   90.00
#
_symmetry.space_group_name_H-M   'P 1'
#
loop_
_entity.id
_entity.type
_entity.pdbx_description
1 polymer ?
#
loop_
_entity_poly.entity_id
_entity_poly.type
_entity_poly.pdbx_seq_one_letter_code
_entity_poly.pdbx_strand_id
1 'polypeptide(L)'
;MFELTKEENEILRSQFATLRHGQHSKYLPFAFSEHGILQLSNVLKSKQAIEVSIKIIDVFVQLRTMVLSNTEIRLEVEKIRKKVDSQDRNIEIIFRYFDELLEKKAEPRIKIGYEISKGKHK
;
A
#
# COMPACT_ATOMS: atom_id res chain seq x y z
N MET A 1 -25.99 -9.81 -4.15
CA MET A 1 -26.66 -9.05 -5.23
C MET A 1 -26.75 -7.60 -4.78
N PHE A 2 -26.40 -6.64 -5.62
CA PHE A 2 -26.44 -5.21 -5.29
C PHE A 2 -27.14 -4.44 -6.41
N GLU A 3 -27.81 -3.34 -6.06
CA GLU A 3 -28.48 -2.48 -7.02
C GLU A 3 -27.44 -1.61 -7.73
N LEU A 4 -27.49 -1.56 -9.06
CA LEU A 4 -26.59 -0.71 -9.84
C LEU A 4 -26.96 0.75 -9.71
N THR A 5 -25.95 1.63 -9.75
CA THR A 5 -26.20 3.07 -9.82
C THR A 5 -26.75 3.47 -11.19
N LYS A 6 -27.35 4.66 -11.28
CA LYS A 6 -27.87 5.18 -12.55
C LYS A 6 -26.79 5.30 -13.62
N GLU A 7 -25.58 5.70 -13.22
CA GLU A 7 -24.43 5.87 -14.11
C GLU A 7 -23.95 4.53 -14.67
N GLU A 8 -23.77 3.52 -13.80
CA GLU A 8 -23.39 2.17 -14.21
C GLU A 8 -24.44 1.53 -15.12
N ASN A 9 -25.72 1.76 -14.83
CA ASN A 9 -26.81 1.23 -15.64
C ASN A 9 -26.81 1.83 -17.05
N GLU A 10 -26.53 3.12 -17.22
CA GLU A 10 -26.45 3.75 -18.55
C GLU A 10 -25.26 3.21 -19.37
N ILE A 11 -24.13 2.85 -18.75
CA ILE A 11 -22.98 2.24 -19.42
C ILE A 11 -23.31 0.84 -19.98
N LEU A 12 -24.16 0.08 -19.29
CA LEU A 12 -24.57 -1.26 -19.69
C LEU A 12 -25.60 -1.26 -20.85
N ARG A 13 -26.11 -0.10 -21.26
CA ARG A 13 -27.10 0.00 -22.35
C ARG A 13 -26.41 -0.06 -23.71
N SER A 14 -26.83 -1.00 -24.54
CA SER A 14 -26.50 -1.02 -25.96
C SER A 14 -27.22 0.11 -26.69
N GLN A 15 -26.52 0.87 -27.54
CA GLN A 15 -27.14 1.91 -28.37
C GLN A 15 -28.26 1.36 -29.28
N PHE A 16 -28.20 0.09 -29.65
CA PHE A 16 -29.10 -0.51 -30.64
C PHE A 16 -30.14 -1.47 -30.04
N ALA A 17 -29.81 -2.13 -28.91
CA ALA A 17 -30.63 -3.21 -28.37
C ALA A 17 -31.48 -2.82 -27.16
N THR A 18 -31.48 -1.55 -26.74
CA THR A 18 -32.12 -1.15 -25.48
C THR A 18 -33.44 -0.40 -25.68
N LEU A 19 -34.47 -0.76 -24.91
CA LEU A 19 -35.77 -0.09 -24.93
C LEU A 19 -35.63 1.42 -24.62
N ARG A 20 -36.51 2.23 -25.21
CA ARG A 20 -36.55 3.70 -25.01
C ARG A 20 -36.70 4.06 -23.53
N HIS A 21 -35.98 5.10 -23.12
CA HIS A 21 -35.97 5.62 -21.74
C HIS A 21 -37.40 5.90 -21.26
N GLY A 22 -37.75 5.42 -20.06
CA GLY A 22 -39.03 5.72 -19.40
C GLY A 22 -40.25 4.87 -19.82
N GLN A 23 -40.17 3.99 -20.82
CA GLN A 23 -41.34 3.19 -21.19
C GLN A 23 -41.58 1.96 -20.27
N HIS A 24 -40.52 1.29 -19.78
CA HIS A 24 -40.69 0.03 -19.01
C HIS A 24 -39.66 -0.23 -17.89
N SER A 25 -38.46 0.39 -17.88
CA SER A 25 -37.49 0.17 -16.79
C SER A 25 -37.82 1.07 -15.61
N LYS A 26 -38.65 0.57 -14.68
CA LYS A 26 -39.12 1.31 -13.50
C LYS A 26 -38.16 1.25 -12.31
N TYR A 27 -37.22 0.30 -12.34
CA TYR A 27 -36.25 0.01 -11.26
C TYR A 27 -34.85 -0.19 -11.85
N LEU A 28 -33.82 0.10 -11.04
CA LEU A 28 -32.44 -0.18 -11.43
C LEU A 28 -32.19 -1.70 -11.40
N PRO A 29 -31.45 -2.25 -12.37
CA PRO A 29 -31.14 -3.66 -12.38
C PRO A 29 -30.23 -4.04 -11.22
N PHE A 30 -30.46 -5.24 -10.70
CA PHE A 30 -29.62 -5.85 -9.68
C PHE A 30 -28.50 -6.65 -10.34
N ALA A 31 -27.26 -6.41 -9.92
CA ALA A 31 -26.09 -7.16 -10.33
C ALA A 31 -25.72 -8.22 -9.30
N PHE A 32 -25.27 -9.38 -9.79
CA PHE A 32 -24.78 -10.46 -8.95
C PHE A 32 -23.38 -10.11 -8.41
N SER A 33 -23.15 -10.38 -7.13
CA SER A 33 -21.82 -10.38 -6.51
C SER A 33 -21.12 -11.73 -6.74
N GLU A 34 -19.92 -11.95 -6.21
CA GLU A 34 -19.14 -13.21 -6.38
C GLU A 34 -19.99 -14.48 -6.15
N HIS A 35 -20.76 -14.53 -5.07
CA HIS A 35 -21.67 -15.65 -4.78
C HIS A 35 -22.97 -15.64 -5.62
N GLY A 36 -23.26 -14.56 -6.31
CA GLY A 36 -24.41 -14.47 -7.21
C GLY A 36 -24.19 -15.22 -8.53
N ILE A 37 -22.94 -15.44 -8.94
CA ILE A 37 -22.63 -16.33 -10.09
C ILE A 37 -23.00 -17.79 -9.76
N LEU A 38 -22.78 -18.22 -8.51
CA LEU A 38 -23.29 -19.52 -8.01
C LEU A 38 -24.81 -19.60 -8.09
N GLN A 39 -25.53 -18.51 -7.80
CA GLN A 39 -26.99 -18.49 -7.93
C GLN A 39 -27.45 -18.61 -9.39
N LEU A 40 -26.69 -18.04 -10.33
CA LEU A 40 -26.92 -18.16 -11.77
C LEU A 40 -26.73 -19.61 -12.28
N SER A 41 -25.76 -20.32 -11.70
CA SER A 41 -25.57 -21.76 -11.95
C SER A 41 -26.72 -22.63 -11.46
N ASN A 42 -27.40 -22.21 -10.37
CA ASN A 42 -28.61 -22.90 -9.89
C ASN A 42 -29.82 -22.66 -10.80
N VAL A 43 -29.86 -21.52 -11.50
CA VAL A 43 -30.89 -21.24 -12.51
C VAL A 43 -30.67 -22.09 -13.76
N LEU A 44 -29.41 -22.29 -14.16
CA LEU A 44 -29.04 -23.10 -15.32
C LEU A 44 -28.66 -24.53 -14.92
N LYS A 45 -29.64 -25.45 -14.91
CA LYS A 45 -29.47 -26.85 -14.47
C LYS A 45 -28.69 -27.77 -15.43
N SER A 46 -28.00 -27.24 -16.45
CA SER A 46 -27.26 -28.07 -17.40
C SER A 46 -25.88 -28.46 -16.85
N LYS A 47 -25.39 -29.67 -17.17
CA LYS A 47 -24.05 -30.12 -16.74
C LYS A 47 -22.94 -29.17 -17.19
N GLN A 48 -23.06 -28.63 -18.40
CA GLN A 48 -22.11 -27.66 -18.95
C GLN A 48 -22.14 -26.32 -18.19
N ALA A 49 -23.32 -25.83 -17.79
CA ALA A 49 -23.43 -24.58 -17.04
C ALA A 49 -22.80 -24.68 -15.65
N ILE A 50 -22.94 -25.84 -14.98
CA ILE A 50 -22.31 -26.11 -13.68
C ILE A 50 -20.78 -26.06 -13.82
N GLU A 51 -20.21 -26.73 -14.82
CA GLU A 51 -18.75 -26.76 -15.03
C GLU A 51 -18.18 -25.36 -15.31
N VAL A 52 -18.85 -24.59 -16.18
CA VAL A 52 -18.44 -23.22 -16.51
C VAL A 52 -18.51 -22.31 -15.28
N SER A 53 -19.51 -22.46 -14.44
CA SER A 53 -19.68 -21.64 -13.23
C SER A 53 -18.55 -21.87 -12.22
N ILE A 54 -18.12 -23.12 -12.04
CA ILE A 54 -16.97 -23.46 -11.18
C ILE A 54 -15.71 -22.77 -11.72
N LYS A 55 -15.45 -22.88 -13.03
CA LYS A 55 -14.28 -22.24 -13.68
C LYS A 55 -14.29 -20.72 -13.51
N ILE A 56 -15.44 -20.07 -13.63
CA ILE A 56 -15.56 -18.62 -13.43
C ILE A 56 -15.19 -18.25 -11.99
N ILE A 57 -15.68 -19.01 -11.00
CA ILE A 57 -15.38 -18.77 -9.59
C ILE A 57 -13.88 -18.92 -9.33
N ASP A 58 -13.25 -19.97 -9.85
CA ASP A 58 -11.82 -20.21 -9.68
C ASP A 58 -10.98 -19.03 -10.21
N VAL A 59 -11.35 -18.48 -11.37
CA VAL A 59 -10.67 -17.32 -11.96
C VAL A 59 -10.88 -16.07 -11.10
N PHE A 60 -12.09 -15.83 -10.60
CA PHE A 60 -12.37 -14.68 -9.73
C PHE A 60 -11.62 -14.76 -8.39
N VAL A 61 -11.56 -15.94 -7.78
CA VAL A 61 -10.80 -16.17 -6.53
C VAL A 61 -9.31 -15.90 -6.76
N GLN A 62 -8.75 -16.39 -7.87
CA GLN A 62 -7.35 -16.13 -8.23
C GLN A 62 -7.09 -14.65 -8.47
N LEU A 63 -7.94 -13.97 -9.23
CA LEU A 63 -7.82 -12.54 -9.51
C LEU A 63 -7.83 -11.71 -8.22
N ARG A 64 -8.76 -12.01 -7.30
CA ARG A 64 -8.83 -11.33 -6.01
C ARG A 64 -7.60 -11.58 -5.15
N THR A 65 -7.11 -12.82 -5.12
CA THR A 65 -5.89 -13.18 -4.39
C THR A 65 -4.69 -12.40 -4.92
N MET A 66 -4.55 -12.27 -6.25
CA MET A 66 -3.51 -11.44 -6.86
C MET A 66 -3.63 -9.96 -6.52
N VAL A 67 -4.85 -9.42 -6.47
CA VAL A 67 -5.06 -8.01 -6.08
C VAL A 67 -4.68 -7.79 -4.62
N LEU A 68 -5.05 -8.71 -3.72
CA LEU A 68 -4.76 -8.63 -2.29
C LEU A 68 -3.27 -8.85 -1.98
N SER A 69 -2.59 -9.76 -2.68
CA SER A 69 -1.15 -9.96 -2.48
C SER A 69 -0.35 -8.71 -2.80
N ASN A 70 -0.77 -7.94 -3.82
CA ASN A 70 -0.12 -6.69 -4.19
C ASN A 70 -0.30 -5.58 -3.15
N THR A 71 -1.42 -5.55 -2.43
CA THR A 71 -1.65 -4.53 -1.38
C THR A 71 -0.88 -4.84 -0.11
N GLU A 72 -0.81 -6.11 0.29
CA GLU A 72 -0.04 -6.55 1.46
C GLU A 72 1.46 -6.34 1.25
N ILE A 73 2.00 -6.76 0.10
CA ILE A 73 3.40 -6.53 -0.28
C ILE A 73 3.72 -5.02 -0.30
N ARG A 74 2.85 -4.19 -0.90
CA ARG A 74 3.02 -2.73 -0.87
C ARG A 74 3.09 -2.17 0.55
N LEU A 75 2.25 -2.67 1.45
CA LEU A 75 2.21 -2.20 2.84
C LEU A 75 3.48 -2.59 3.60
N GLU A 76 4.00 -3.80 3.39
CA GLU A 76 5.27 -4.22 3.98
C GLU A 76 6.45 -3.41 3.44
N VAL A 77 6.51 -3.16 2.13
CA VAL A 77 7.55 -2.32 1.50
C VAL A 77 7.52 -0.90 2.09
N GLU A 78 6.35 -0.30 2.25
CA GLU A 78 6.21 1.02 2.87
C GLU A 78 6.66 1.04 4.34
N LYS A 79 6.39 -0.03 5.10
CA LYS A 79 6.90 -0.16 6.49
C LYS A 79 8.42 -0.27 6.52
N ILE A 80 9.02 -1.04 5.62
CA ILE A 80 10.48 -1.18 5.51
C ILE A 80 11.09 0.18 5.16
N ARG A 81 10.56 0.87 4.15
CA ARG A 81 11.02 2.18 3.72
C ARG A 81 11.04 3.20 4.87
N LYS A 82 9.95 3.28 5.64
CA LYS A 82 9.89 4.16 6.83
C LYS A 82 10.92 3.82 7.90
N LYS A 83 11.22 2.53 8.12
CA LYS A 83 12.26 2.13 9.07
C LYS A 83 13.65 2.55 8.60
N VAL A 84 13.96 2.37 7.32
CA VAL A 84 15.23 2.78 6.72
C VAL A 84 15.41 4.30 6.81
N ASP A 85 14.42 5.09 6.41
CA ASP A 85 14.46 6.56 6.53
C ASP A 85 14.71 7.03 7.98
N SER A 86 14.14 6.32 8.96
CA SER A 86 14.38 6.62 10.37
C SER A 86 15.79 6.25 10.82
N GLN A 87 16.38 5.19 10.29
CA GLN A 87 17.75 4.79 10.59
C GLN A 87 18.75 5.78 10.01
N ASP A 88 18.54 6.24 8.78
CA ASP A 88 19.40 7.23 8.12
C ASP A 88 19.47 8.53 8.94
N ARG A 89 18.33 9.02 9.44
CA ARG A 89 18.29 10.20 10.33
C ARG A 89 19.06 9.98 11.63
N ASN A 90 18.95 8.79 12.23
CA ASN A 90 19.70 8.48 13.45
C ASN A 90 21.20 8.44 13.18
N ILE A 91 21.62 7.93 12.02
CA ILE A 91 23.02 7.90 11.60
C ILE A 91 23.54 9.32 11.38
N GLU A 92 22.79 10.19 10.71
CA GLU A 92 23.14 11.61 10.55
C GLU A 92 23.34 12.31 11.91
N ILE A 93 22.48 12.01 12.89
CA ILE A 93 22.60 12.57 14.24
C ILE A 93 23.87 12.06 14.94
N ILE A 94 24.19 10.77 14.82
CA ILE A 94 25.41 10.19 15.39
C ILE A 94 26.65 10.87 14.80
N PHE A 95 26.71 11.05 13.48
CA PHE A 95 27.84 11.73 12.85
C PHE A 95 27.97 13.18 13.31
N ARG A 96 26.86 13.91 13.46
CA ARG A 96 26.89 15.27 14.04
C ARG A 96 27.48 15.29 15.44
N TYR A 97 27.11 14.34 16.30
CA TYR A 97 27.69 14.25 17.64
C TYR A 97 29.18 13.87 17.61
N PHE A 98 29.60 13.01 16.69
CA PHE A 98 31.02 12.72 16.49
C PHE A 98 31.79 13.97 16.06
N ASP A 99 31.26 14.77 15.14
CA ASP A 99 31.87 16.02 14.70
C ASP A 99 31.98 17.04 15.87
N GLU A 100 30.92 17.20 16.67
CA GLU A 100 30.94 18.06 17.87
C GLU A 100 31.99 17.61 18.90
N LEU A 101 32.19 16.30 19.06
CA LEU A 101 33.20 15.74 19.96
C LEU A 101 34.63 15.95 19.42
N LEU A 102 34.82 15.88 18.10
CA LEU A 102 36.09 16.15 17.44
C LEU A 102 36.44 17.65 17.45
N GLU A 103 35.44 18.53 17.38
CA GLU A 103 35.62 19.98 17.42
C GLU A 103 35.92 20.55 18.81
N LYS A 104 35.75 19.76 19.89
CA LYS A 104 36.20 20.13 21.24
C LYS A 104 37.74 20.17 21.28
N LYS A 105 38.31 21.27 20.79
CA LYS A 105 39.73 21.60 20.85
C LYS A 105 40.22 21.41 22.28
N ALA A 106 41.31 20.67 22.42
CA ALA A 106 42.04 20.51 23.67
C ALA A 106 42.28 21.89 24.29
N GLU A 107 41.57 22.19 25.38
CA GLU A 107 41.87 23.36 26.18
C GLU A 107 43.35 23.29 26.61
N PRO A 108 44.09 24.41 26.57
CA PRO A 108 45.49 24.39 26.95
C PRO A 108 45.59 23.83 28.37
N ARG A 109 46.18 22.63 28.49
CA ARG A 109 46.33 21.94 29.77
C ARG A 109 47.02 22.89 30.74
N ILE A 110 46.41 23.09 31.92
CA ILE A 110 47.03 23.81 33.02
C ILE A 110 48.35 23.09 33.30
N LYS A 111 49.48 23.76 33.08
CA LYS A 111 50.80 23.19 33.37
C LYS A 111 50.93 23.12 34.88
N ILE A 112 50.95 21.92 35.43
CA ILE A 112 51.20 21.66 36.84
C ILE A 112 52.64 21.14 36.94
N GLY A 113 53.54 21.95 37.50
CA GLY A 113 54.96 21.60 37.65
C GLY A 113 55.77 22.78 38.21
N TYR A 114 56.97 22.48 38.71
CA TYR A 114 57.88 23.47 39.27
C TYR A 114 58.65 24.19 38.15
N GLU A 115 58.43 25.49 37.98
CA GLU A 115 59.25 26.31 37.07
C GLU A 115 60.61 26.58 37.71
N ILE A 116 61.65 25.93 37.19
CA ILE A 116 63.02 26.23 37.59
C ILE A 116 63.39 27.58 36.96
N SER A 117 63.33 28.63 37.79
CA SER A 117 63.89 29.96 37.50
C SER A 117 65.34 29.82 37.06
N LYS A 118 65.62 30.09 35.78
CA LYS A 118 67.00 30.19 35.29
C LYS A 118 67.64 31.40 35.96
N GLY A 119 68.55 31.14 36.88
CA GLY A 119 69.37 32.15 37.54
C GLY A 119 70.04 33.05 36.51
N LYS A 120 69.92 34.37 36.71
CA LYS A 120 70.73 35.38 36.04
C LYS A 120 72.19 35.13 36.38
N HIS A 121 72.97 34.59 35.45
CA HIS A 121 74.42 34.67 35.54
C HIS A 121 74.84 36.08 35.13
N LYS A 122 75.57 36.69 36.07
CA LYS A 122 76.29 37.97 36.00
C LYS A 122 77.30 37.98 34.86
#